data_AF-A0A103FFR9-F1
#
_entry.id   AF-A0A103FFR9-F1
#
_cell.length_a   1.000
_cell.length_b   1.000
_cell.length_c   1.000
_cell.angle_alpha   90.00
_cell.angle_beta   90.00
_cell.angle_gamma   90.00
#
_symmetry.space_group_name_H-M   'P 1'
#
loop_
_entity.id
_entity.type
_entity.pdbx_description
1 polymer ?
#
loop_
_entity_poly.entity_id
_entity_poly.type
_entity_poly.pdbx_seq_one_letter_code
_entity_poly.pdbx_strand_id
1 'polypeptide(L)'
;MQIRGNKLIYQEKPRIKTALELLRTSMALQHSLCQVTFPFFVLHGEADTVTDPQVSKALYNEASSDDKTIKLYPGMWHGLTAGETDQNIDIVFGFLA
;
A
#
# COMPACT_ATOMS: atom_id res chain seq x y z
N MET A 1 20.38 1.63 5.80
CA MET A 1 21.59 1.99 5.00
C MET A 1 22.05 0.87 4.05
N GLN A 2 21.78 -0.41 4.32
CA GLN A 2 22.17 -1.53 3.42
C GLN A 2 21.40 -1.60 2.08
N ILE A 3 20.13 -1.22 2.03
CA ILE A 3 19.31 -1.31 0.80
C ILE A 3 19.86 -0.42 -0.33
N ARG A 4 20.28 0.82 -0.03
CA ARG A 4 20.84 1.74 -1.03
C ARG A 4 22.18 1.29 -1.61
N GLY A 5 22.90 0.38 -0.94
CA GLY A 5 24.16 -0.19 -1.43
C GLY A 5 23.98 -1.39 -2.38
N ASN A 6 22.75 -1.89 -2.56
CA ASN A 6 22.48 -3.02 -3.43
C ASN A 6 22.56 -2.60 -4.91
N LYS A 7 23.57 -3.14 -5.62
CA LYS A 7 23.83 -2.85 -7.04
C LYS A 7 22.70 -3.30 -7.99
N LEU A 8 21.80 -4.17 -7.53
CA LEU A 8 20.64 -4.62 -8.31
C LEU A 8 19.45 -3.65 -8.20
N ILE A 9 19.52 -2.64 -7.34
CA ILE A 9 18.44 -1.66 -7.16
C ILE A 9 18.70 -0.45 -8.05
N TYR A 10 17.71 -0.08 -8.85
CA TYR A 10 17.70 1.16 -9.61
C TYR A 10 17.66 2.36 -8.65
N GLN A 11 18.71 3.17 -8.63
CA GLN A 11 18.87 4.31 -7.70
C GLN A 11 18.44 5.67 -8.29
N GLU A 12 18.21 5.73 -9.59
CA GLU A 12 17.87 6.97 -10.29
C GLU A 12 16.37 7.29 -10.18
N LYS A 13 15.98 8.48 -10.65
CA LYS A 13 14.57 8.89 -10.66
C LYS A 13 13.72 7.93 -11.52
N PRO A 14 12.44 7.69 -11.13
CA PRO A 14 11.54 6.88 -11.95
C PRO A 14 11.51 7.34 -13.41
N ARG A 15 11.56 6.40 -14.34
CA ARG A 15 11.49 6.70 -15.77
C ARG A 15 10.16 7.37 -16.07
N ILE A 16 10.17 8.44 -16.89
CA ILE A 16 8.98 9.26 -17.17
C ILE A 16 7.81 8.42 -17.69
N LYS A 17 8.07 7.45 -18.57
CA LYS A 17 7.04 6.55 -19.09
C LYS A 17 6.40 5.72 -17.98
N THR A 18 7.19 5.21 -17.02
CA THR A 18 6.68 4.46 -15.86
C THR A 18 5.81 5.35 -14.97
N ALA A 19 6.27 6.57 -14.65
CA ALA A 19 5.49 7.51 -13.85
C ALA A 19 4.16 7.88 -14.53
N LEU A 20 4.17 8.09 -15.86
CA LEU A 20 2.97 8.39 -16.62
C LEU A 20 1.96 7.25 -16.61
N GLU A 21 2.40 6.00 -16.79
CA GLU A 21 1.49 4.86 -16.76
C GLU A 21 0.95 4.62 -15.34
N LEU A 22 1.76 4.76 -14.29
CA LEU A 22 1.29 4.70 -12.90
C LEU A 22 0.20 5.74 -12.61
N LEU A 23 0.38 6.99 -13.08
CA LEU A 23 -0.62 8.04 -12.94
C LEU A 23 -1.91 7.67 -13.70
N ARG A 24 -1.82 7.28 -14.96
CA ARG A 24 -2.98 6.92 -15.80
C ARG A 24 -3.77 5.76 -15.22
N THR A 25 -3.08 4.70 -14.81
CA THR A 25 -3.72 3.54 -14.20
C THR A 25 -4.37 3.93 -12.86
N SER A 26 -3.72 4.74 -12.03
CA SER A 26 -4.30 5.19 -10.75
C SER A 26 -5.59 5.99 -10.97
N MET A 27 -5.61 6.91 -11.93
CA MET A 27 -6.82 7.68 -12.28
C MET A 27 -7.93 6.77 -12.81
N ALA A 28 -7.61 5.82 -13.68
CA ALA A 28 -8.60 4.89 -14.21
C ALA A 28 -9.21 3.99 -13.11
N LEU A 29 -8.39 3.51 -12.17
CA LEU A 29 -8.83 2.67 -11.06
C LEU A 29 -9.74 3.41 -10.07
N GLN A 30 -9.48 4.69 -9.80
CA GLN A 30 -10.32 5.50 -8.91
C GLN A 30 -11.80 5.51 -9.36
N HIS A 31 -12.08 5.48 -10.66
CA HIS A 31 -13.45 5.43 -11.17
C HIS A 31 -14.12 4.05 -11.10
N SER A 32 -13.36 3.00 -10.76
CA SER A 32 -13.81 1.61 -10.82
C SER A 32 -13.74 0.89 -9.46
N LEU A 33 -13.44 1.60 -8.37
CA LEU A 33 -13.30 1.01 -7.02
C LEU A 33 -14.56 0.25 -6.60
N CYS A 34 -15.74 0.77 -6.92
CA CYS A 34 -17.02 0.12 -6.63
C CYS A 34 -17.21 -1.24 -7.31
N GLN A 35 -16.43 -1.56 -8.35
CA GLN A 35 -16.51 -2.86 -9.02
C GLN A 35 -15.78 -3.97 -8.23
N VAL A 36 -15.05 -3.63 -7.17
CA VAL A 36 -14.41 -4.61 -6.28
C VAL A 36 -15.48 -5.26 -5.39
N THR A 37 -15.81 -6.52 -5.66
CA THR A 37 -16.86 -7.28 -4.95
C THR A 37 -16.35 -8.49 -4.17
N PHE A 38 -15.09 -8.89 -4.38
CA PHE A 38 -14.50 -10.02 -3.67
C PHE A 38 -14.14 -9.65 -2.23
N PRO A 39 -14.11 -10.60 -1.29
CA PRO A 39 -13.65 -10.35 0.08
C PRO A 39 -12.19 -9.89 0.14
N PHE A 40 -11.87 -8.87 0.93
CA PHE A 40 -10.49 -8.39 1.07
C PHE A 40 -10.20 -7.73 2.43
N PHE A 41 -8.92 -7.61 2.77
CA PHE A 41 -8.46 -6.72 3.81
C PHE A 41 -7.39 -5.77 3.29
N VAL A 42 -7.33 -4.57 3.85
CA VAL A 42 -6.32 -3.56 3.54
C VAL A 42 -5.49 -3.30 4.78
N LEU A 43 -4.17 -3.46 4.65
CA LEU A 43 -3.19 -3.10 5.69
C LEU A 43 -2.41 -1.89 5.21
N HIS A 44 -2.32 -0.84 6.01
CA HIS A 44 -1.60 0.37 5.61
C HIS A 44 -0.94 1.05 6.82
N GLY A 45 0.32 1.48 6.68
CA GLY A 45 0.99 2.32 7.67
C GLY A 45 0.49 3.76 7.65
N GLU A 46 0.05 4.31 8.78
CA GLU A 46 -0.57 5.64 8.80
C GLU A 46 0.42 6.78 8.49
N ALA A 47 1.74 6.52 8.63
CA ALA A 47 2.80 7.47 8.32
C ALA A 47 3.41 7.25 6.92
N ASP A 48 2.80 6.43 6.07
CA ASP A 48 3.28 6.15 4.71
C ASP A 48 3.28 7.42 3.84
N THR A 49 4.45 7.79 3.32
CA THR A 49 4.62 8.92 2.39
C THR A 49 4.91 8.48 0.96
N VAL A 50 4.97 7.17 0.70
CA VAL A 50 5.10 6.57 -0.64
C VAL A 50 3.72 6.38 -1.25
N THR A 51 2.78 5.84 -0.48
CA THR A 51 1.37 5.76 -0.85
C THR A 51 0.52 6.39 0.25
N ASP A 52 -0.35 7.35 -0.10
CA ASP A 52 -1.19 8.03 0.88
C ASP A 52 -2.27 7.09 1.45
N PRO A 53 -2.39 6.91 2.79
CA PRO A 53 -3.43 6.09 3.40
C PRO A 53 -4.87 6.42 2.97
N GLN A 54 -5.13 7.63 2.48
CA GLN A 54 -6.43 8.02 1.94
C GLN A 54 -6.86 7.17 0.74
N VAL A 55 -5.93 6.66 -0.07
CA VAL A 55 -6.27 5.79 -1.20
C VAL A 55 -6.81 4.45 -0.74
N SER A 56 -6.27 3.92 0.37
CA SER A 56 -6.77 2.70 1.00
C SER A 56 -8.14 2.92 1.65
N LYS A 57 -8.35 4.08 2.28
CA LYS A 57 -9.67 4.47 2.81
C LYS A 57 -10.70 4.60 1.68
N ALA A 58 -10.33 5.18 0.54
CA ALA A 58 -11.21 5.27 -0.63
C ALA A 58 -11.61 3.88 -1.14
N LEU A 59 -10.65 2.96 -1.34
CA LEU A 59 -10.95 1.58 -1.72
C LEU A 59 -11.91 0.90 -0.72
N TYR A 60 -11.61 0.99 0.57
CA TYR A 60 -12.47 0.41 1.61
C TYR A 60 -13.89 0.99 1.58
N ASN A 61 -14.04 2.31 1.42
CA ASN A 61 -15.36 2.95 1.42
C ASN A 61 -16.15 2.65 0.15
N GLU A 62 -15.51 2.70 -1.02
CA GLU A 62 -16.20 2.68 -2.31
C GLU A 62 -16.43 1.28 -2.87
N ALA A 63 -15.61 0.29 -2.50
CA ALA A 63 -15.79 -1.09 -2.97
C ALA A 63 -17.18 -1.65 -2.61
N SER A 64 -17.78 -2.43 -3.50
CA SER A 64 -19.07 -3.09 -3.26
C SER A 64 -18.94 -4.43 -2.52
N SER A 65 -17.74 -4.78 -2.04
CA SER A 65 -17.53 -5.98 -1.22
C SER A 65 -18.21 -5.84 0.14
N ASP A 66 -18.98 -6.86 0.52
CA ASP A 66 -19.62 -6.96 1.83
C ASP A 66 -18.65 -7.42 2.93
N ASP A 67 -17.63 -8.20 2.56
CA ASP A 67 -16.58 -8.69 3.46
C ASP A 67 -15.28 -7.95 3.20
N LYS A 68 -15.16 -6.78 3.85
CA LYS A 68 -13.99 -5.93 3.74
C LYS A 68 -13.55 -5.43 5.10
N THR A 69 -12.24 -5.46 5.34
CA THR A 69 -11.62 -4.92 6.57
C THR A 69 -10.49 -3.97 6.21
N ILE A 70 -10.29 -2.91 7.00
CA ILE A 70 -9.12 -2.04 6.90
C ILE A 70 -8.44 -1.91 8.27
N LYS A 71 -7.12 -2.08 8.30
CA LYS A 71 -6.28 -1.88 9.48
C LYS A 71 -5.18 -0.88 9.17
N LEU A 72 -5.23 0.25 9.87
CA LEU A 72 -4.21 1.28 9.81
C LEU A 72 -3.26 1.12 10.99
N TYR A 73 -1.96 1.19 10.73
CA TYR A 73 -0.92 1.04 11.74
C TYR A 73 -0.28 2.40 12.05
N PRO A 74 -0.60 3.03 13.19
CA PRO A 74 -0.06 4.34 13.54
C PRO A 74 1.47 4.35 13.57
N GLY A 75 2.06 5.35 12.93
CA GLY A 75 3.52 5.54 12.89
C GLY A 75 4.30 4.58 11.99
N MET A 76 3.67 3.52 11.47
CA MET A 76 4.30 2.63 10.49
C MET A 76 4.28 3.23 9.09
N TRP A 77 5.27 2.87 8.28
CA TRP A 77 5.52 3.37 6.93
C TRP A 77 5.01 2.39 5.85
N HIS A 78 5.52 2.51 4.63
CA HIS A 78 5.08 1.70 3.48
C HIS A 78 5.32 0.19 3.63
N GLY A 79 6.45 -0.20 4.20
CA GLY A 79 6.96 -1.57 4.15
C GLY A 79 6.53 -2.44 5.34
N LEU A 80 5.24 -2.65 5.55
CA LEU A 80 4.73 -3.31 6.77
C LEU A 80 5.33 -4.70 7.10
N THR A 81 5.79 -5.45 6.10
CA THR A 81 6.30 -6.83 6.27
C THR A 81 7.82 -6.96 6.24
N ALA A 82 8.56 -5.90 5.91
CA ALA A 82 10.02 -5.98 5.71
C ALA A 82 10.78 -4.66 5.93
N GLY A 83 10.07 -3.54 6.12
CA GLY A 83 10.62 -2.19 6.32
C GLY A 83 10.38 -1.62 7.72
N GLU A 84 9.81 -2.43 8.61
CA GLU A 84 9.46 -2.09 9.99
C GLU A 84 10.35 -2.85 11.00
N THR A 85 10.20 -2.59 12.29
CA THR A 85 10.87 -3.40 13.33
C THR A 85 10.28 -4.82 13.37
N ASP A 86 11.05 -5.80 13.86
CA ASP A 86 10.57 -7.18 14.02
C ASP A 86 9.26 -7.23 14.84
N GLN A 87 9.14 -6.41 15.90
CA GLN A 87 7.90 -6.33 16.69
C GLN A 87 6.70 -5.83 15.87
N ASN A 88 6.91 -4.80 15.04
CA ASN A 88 5.85 -4.26 14.18
C ASN A 88 5.44 -5.29 13.12
N ILE A 89 6.42 -6.00 12.55
CA ILE A 89 6.20 -7.07 11.58
C ILE A 89 5.39 -8.21 12.23
N ASP A 90 5.73 -8.63 13.45
CA ASP A 90 4.99 -9.65 14.20
C ASP A 90 3.53 -9.23 14.46
N ILE A 91 3.29 -7.95 14.77
CA ILE A 91 1.93 -7.40 14.93
C ILE A 91 1.14 -7.48 13.62
N VAL A 92 1.78 -7.18 12.48
CA VAL A 92 1.15 -7.26 11.16
C VAL A 92 0.82 -8.70 10.80
N PHE A 93 1.75 -9.64 10.98
CA PHE A 93 1.51 -11.06 10.71
C PHE A 93 0.52 -11.71 11.68
N GLY A 94 0.48 -11.27 12.94
CA GLY A 94 -0.51 -11.72 13.91
C GLY A 94 -1.95 -11.32 13.55
N PHE A 95 -2.16 -10.36 12.66
CA PHE A 95 -3.48 -10.06 12.08
C PHE A 95 -3.85 -10.98 10.91
N LEU A 96 -2.85 -11.55 10.23
CA LEU A 96 -3.03 -12.41 9.07
C LEU A 96 -3.21 -13.90 9.43
N ALA A 97 -2.86 -14.27 10.66
CA ALA A 97 -2.97 -15.61 11.22
C ALA A 97 -4.34 -15.83 11.88
#